data_AF-A0A4U7DF75-F1
#
_entry.id   AF-A0A4U7DF75-F1
#
_cell.length_a   1.000
_cell.length_b   1.000
_cell.length_c   1.000
_cell.angle_alpha   90.00
_cell.angle_beta   90.00
_cell.angle_gamma   90.00
#
_symmetry.space_group_name_H-M   'P 1'
#
loop_
_entity.id
_entity.type
_entity.pdbx_description
1 polymer ?
#
loop_
_entity_poly.entity_id
_entity_poly.type
_entity_poly.pdbx_seq_one_letter_code
_entity_poly.pdbx_strand_id
1 'polypeptide(L)'
;HAELPPADERPNVFLTFEGTTEPETFSPYRLNDKGTSKKQWNDLGVTDALSGTDIENLSTTNRGELDYENLLEIDPDVILVRGHERKTPEEFRDTVLAYMEDHPVGGELAAVQNGRVYRGGYLFQGPIHNLFLTERAAKQLYPDVFGD
;
A
#
# COMPACT_ATOMS: atom_id res chain seq x y z
N HIS A 1 -21.58 -12.28 1.77
CA HIS A 1 -20.47 -12.28 0.80
C HIS A 1 -20.34 -10.85 0.33
N ALA A 2 -19.23 -10.17 0.65
CA ALA A 2 -19.05 -8.79 0.21
C ALA A 2 -19.00 -8.76 -1.33
N GLU A 3 -19.76 -7.85 -1.95
CA GLU A 3 -19.87 -7.67 -3.40
C GLU A 3 -18.60 -6.99 -3.91
N LEU A 4 -17.48 -7.70 -3.90
CA LEU A 4 -16.25 -7.19 -4.52
C LEU A 4 -16.47 -7.03 -6.03
N PRO A 5 -15.86 -6.01 -6.65
CA PRO A 5 -15.91 -5.85 -8.09
C PRO A 5 -15.28 -7.06 -8.82
N PRO A 6 -15.53 -7.20 -10.14
CA PRO A 6 -14.85 -8.17 -10.99
C PRO A 6 -13.34 -8.18 -10.76
N ALA A 7 -12.69 -9.34 -10.89
CA ALA A 7 -11.29 -9.52 -10.51
C ALA A 7 -10.31 -8.61 -11.29
N ASP A 8 -10.66 -8.29 -12.54
CA ASP A 8 -9.99 -7.38 -13.45
C ASP A 8 -10.15 -5.89 -13.10
N GLU A 9 -11.15 -5.54 -12.28
CA GLU A 9 -11.39 -4.19 -11.78
C GLU A 9 -10.80 -3.99 -10.36
N ARG A 10 -10.13 -5.00 -9.80
CA ARG A 10 -9.53 -4.91 -8.47
C ARG A 10 -8.15 -4.30 -8.54
N PRO A 11 -7.82 -3.37 -7.62
CA PRO A 11 -6.55 -2.67 -7.69
C PRO A 11 -5.36 -3.61 -7.46
N ASN A 12 -4.26 -3.35 -8.14
CA ASN A 12 -2.95 -3.82 -7.71
C ASN A 12 -2.45 -2.93 -6.55
N VAL A 13 -1.86 -3.56 -5.54
CA VAL A 13 -1.51 -2.90 -4.29
C VAL A 13 -0.03 -3.11 -4.02
N PHE A 14 0.69 -2.01 -3.84
CA PHE A 14 2.06 -2.00 -3.38
C PHE A 14 2.10 -1.68 -1.88
N LEU A 15 2.70 -2.56 -1.08
CA LEU A 15 2.89 -2.36 0.35
C LEU A 15 4.37 -2.11 0.62
N THR A 16 4.67 -1.04 1.36
CA THR A 16 6.03 -0.63 1.68
C THR A 16 6.15 -0.20 3.13
N PHE A 17 7.37 -0.17 3.64
CA PHE A 17 7.71 0.59 4.84
C PHE A 17 8.51 1.82 4.41
N GLU A 18 8.08 2.99 4.84
CA GLU A 18 8.89 4.19 4.81
C GLU A 18 8.45 5.04 6.01
N GLY A 19 9.41 5.41 6.86
CA GLY A 19 9.13 6.06 8.14
C GLY A 19 9.19 7.60 8.07
N THR A 20 9.76 8.15 7.01
CA THR A 20 9.94 9.60 6.83
C THR A 20 8.70 10.27 6.25
N THR A 21 8.60 11.58 6.42
CA THR A 21 7.60 12.40 5.72
C THR A 21 8.01 12.77 4.30
N GLU A 22 9.24 12.46 3.93
CA GLU A 22 9.89 12.78 2.66
C GLU A 22 10.44 11.46 2.08
N PRO A 23 9.55 10.56 1.60
CA PRO A 23 9.95 9.26 1.12
C PRO A 23 10.74 9.39 -0.20
N GLU A 24 11.98 8.89 -0.19
CA GLU A 24 12.86 8.83 -1.38
C GLU A 24 13.11 7.39 -1.84
N THR A 25 13.01 6.45 -0.90
CA THR A 25 13.16 5.03 -1.15
C THR A 25 12.03 4.27 -0.47
N PHE A 26 11.70 3.10 -1.02
CA PHE A 26 10.56 2.30 -0.62
C PHE A 26 11.01 0.88 -0.37
N SER A 27 10.86 0.46 0.88
CA SER A 27 11.21 -0.87 1.35
C SER A 27 10.03 -1.85 1.15
N PRO A 28 10.04 -2.70 0.09
CA PRO A 28 8.87 -3.45 -0.35
C PRO A 28 8.49 -4.58 0.60
N TYR A 29 7.18 -4.78 0.76
CA TYR A 29 6.58 -5.90 1.47
C TYR A 29 5.64 -6.67 0.56
N ARG A 30 5.88 -7.98 0.41
CA ARG A 30 4.98 -8.84 -0.35
C ARG A 30 3.67 -9.05 0.40
N LEU A 31 2.55 -8.80 -0.26
CA LEU A 31 1.22 -9.09 0.30
C LEU A 31 1.00 -10.61 0.48
N ASN A 32 1.74 -11.41 -0.30
CA ASN A 32 1.62 -12.87 -0.38
C ASN A 32 2.73 -13.67 0.32
N ASP A 33 3.49 -13.11 1.27
CA ASP A 33 4.53 -13.86 2.00
C ASP A 33 4.01 -14.61 3.25
N LYS A 34 4.63 -15.75 3.61
CA LYS A 34 4.20 -16.87 4.50
C LYS A 34 3.83 -16.54 5.97
N GLY A 35 3.26 -15.38 6.26
CA GLY A 35 2.73 -14.99 7.57
C GLY A 35 1.19 -14.90 7.64
N THR A 36 0.65 -14.88 8.85
CA THR A 36 -0.79 -14.82 9.16
C THR A 36 -1.47 -13.51 8.73
N SER A 37 -0.71 -12.50 8.28
CA SER A 37 -1.21 -11.20 7.80
C SER A 37 -1.85 -11.24 6.40
N LYS A 38 -1.91 -12.42 5.75
CA LYS A 38 -2.47 -12.60 4.40
C LYS A 38 -4.00 -12.55 4.31
N LYS A 39 -4.71 -12.94 5.37
CA LYS A 39 -6.15 -13.24 5.27
C LYS A 39 -6.94 -12.04 4.77
N GLN A 40 -6.67 -10.85 5.31
CA GLN A 40 -7.36 -9.62 4.94
C GLN A 40 -7.19 -9.24 3.45
N TRP A 41 -5.99 -9.39 2.89
CA TRP A 41 -5.73 -9.02 1.49
C TRP A 41 -6.32 -10.03 0.52
N ASN A 42 -6.32 -11.32 0.88
CA ASN A 42 -7.02 -12.35 0.11
C ASN A 42 -8.53 -12.19 0.18
N ASP A 43 -9.08 -11.88 1.37
CA ASP A 43 -10.52 -11.64 1.56
C ASP A 43 -11.00 -10.41 0.77
N LEU A 44 -10.14 -9.42 0.58
CA LEU A 44 -10.40 -8.23 -0.23
C LEU A 44 -10.11 -8.45 -1.73
N GLY A 45 -9.47 -9.56 -2.10
CA GLY A 45 -9.23 -9.92 -3.50
C GLY A 45 -8.25 -9.01 -4.25
N VAL A 46 -7.36 -8.31 -3.53
CA VAL A 46 -6.34 -7.42 -4.15
C VAL A 46 -5.19 -8.21 -4.75
N THR A 47 -4.55 -7.64 -5.77
CA THR A 47 -3.35 -8.20 -6.38
C THR A 47 -2.10 -7.55 -5.82
N ASP A 48 -1.04 -8.32 -5.56
CA ASP A 48 0.28 -7.78 -5.19
C ASP A 48 0.92 -7.12 -6.43
N ALA A 49 1.20 -5.82 -6.36
CA ALA A 49 1.80 -5.07 -7.48
C ALA A 49 3.18 -5.63 -7.90
N LEU A 50 3.87 -6.33 -6.99
CA LEU A 50 5.14 -6.98 -7.28
C LEU A 50 4.98 -8.41 -7.83
N SER A 51 3.75 -8.90 -8.02
CA SER A 51 3.50 -10.24 -8.58
C SER A 51 4.06 -10.36 -9.99
N GLY A 52 4.94 -11.35 -10.22
CA GLY A 52 5.60 -11.54 -11.51
C GLY A 52 6.91 -10.74 -11.69
N THR A 53 7.31 -9.94 -10.72
CA THR A 53 8.62 -9.27 -10.70
C THR A 53 9.65 -10.09 -9.91
N ASP A 54 10.94 -9.87 -10.17
CA ASP A 54 12.05 -10.45 -9.41
C ASP A 54 12.31 -9.71 -8.07
N ILE A 55 11.45 -8.74 -7.70
CA ILE A 55 11.57 -7.94 -6.49
C ILE A 55 11.15 -8.78 -5.27
N GLU A 56 12.13 -9.09 -4.43
CA GLU A 56 11.94 -9.86 -3.20
C GLU A 56 11.34 -9.02 -2.06
N ASN A 57 10.76 -9.71 -1.08
CA ASN A 57 10.36 -9.09 0.19
C ASN A 57 11.58 -8.53 0.91
N LEU A 58 11.39 -7.52 1.75
CA LEU A 58 12.44 -7.00 2.62
C LEU A 58 13.11 -8.14 3.41
N SER A 59 14.40 -8.37 3.12
CA SER A 59 15.19 -9.43 3.75
C SER A 59 16.43 -8.82 4.39
N THR A 60 16.90 -9.44 5.48
CA THR A 60 18.11 -9.01 6.20
C THR A 60 19.37 -8.98 5.34
N THR A 61 19.36 -9.62 4.18
CA THR A 61 20.48 -9.71 3.23
C THR A 61 20.30 -8.91 1.95
N ASN A 62 19.09 -8.43 1.64
CA ASN A 62 18.81 -7.69 0.42
C ASN A 62 17.99 -6.44 0.80
N ARG A 63 18.66 -5.28 0.90
CA ARG A 63 17.99 -3.98 1.02
C ARG A 63 17.50 -3.59 -0.37
N GLY A 64 16.55 -4.35 -0.90
CA GLY A 64 15.91 -4.06 -2.18
C GLY A 64 14.98 -2.86 -2.00
N GLU A 65 15.54 -1.68 -1.78
CA GLU A 65 14.79 -0.44 -1.75
C GLU A 65 14.49 -0.03 -3.19
N LEU A 66 13.23 0.29 -3.47
CA LEU A 66 12.80 0.84 -4.76
C LEU A 66 12.80 2.37 -4.66
N ASP A 67 13.26 3.05 -5.70
CA ASP A 67 13.05 4.49 -5.87
C ASP A 67 11.76 4.75 -6.68
N TYR A 68 11.47 6.02 -6.96
CA TYR A 68 10.30 6.40 -7.76
C TYR A 68 10.35 5.90 -9.21
N GLU A 69 11.53 5.78 -9.82
CA GLU A 69 11.66 5.29 -11.19
C GLU A 69 11.26 3.82 -11.27
N ASN A 70 11.76 3.00 -10.34
CA ASN A 70 11.37 1.60 -10.21
C ASN A 70 9.87 1.46 -9.88
N LEU A 71 9.32 2.32 -9.02
CA LEU A 71 7.88 2.32 -8.74
C LEU A 71 7.04 2.71 -9.96
N LEU A 72 7.53 3.60 -10.82
CA LEU A 72 6.83 4.01 -12.03
C LEU A 72 6.80 2.89 -13.08
N GLU A 73 7.80 2.00 -13.10
CA GLU A 73 7.76 0.78 -13.93
C GLU A 73 6.71 -0.23 -13.45
N ILE A 74 6.45 -0.28 -12.14
CA ILE A 74 5.44 -1.15 -11.53
C ILE A 74 4.04 -0.52 -11.63
N ASP A 75 3.96 0.80 -11.49
CA ASP A 75 2.78 1.67 -11.47
C ASP A 75 1.56 1.09 -10.70
N PRO A 76 1.63 1.01 -9.36
CA PRO A 76 0.53 0.50 -8.56
C PRO A 76 -0.66 1.48 -8.51
N ASP A 77 -1.88 0.95 -8.55
CA ASP A 77 -3.14 1.64 -8.34
C ASP A 77 -3.25 2.20 -6.93
N VAL A 78 -2.65 1.49 -5.95
CA VAL A 78 -2.70 1.84 -4.52
C VAL A 78 -1.34 1.59 -3.87
N ILE A 79 -0.86 2.60 -3.12
CA ILE A 79 0.34 2.48 -2.29
C ILE A 79 -0.04 2.52 -0.82
N LEU A 80 0.42 1.52 -0.07
CA LEU A 80 0.25 1.40 1.38
C LEU A 80 1.58 1.61 2.09
N VAL A 81 1.74 2.72 2.81
CA VAL A 81 2.99 3.11 3.48
C VAL A 81 2.92 2.83 4.98
N ARG A 82 3.67 1.83 5.45
CA ARG A 82 3.82 1.52 6.87
C ARG A 82 4.81 2.47 7.53
N GLY A 83 4.63 2.71 8.83
CA GLY A 83 5.49 3.62 9.62
C GLY A 83 4.73 4.82 10.18
N HIS A 84 3.52 5.09 9.67
CA HIS A 84 2.77 6.31 9.94
C HIS A 84 1.49 6.15 10.77
N GLU A 85 1.32 5.03 11.49
CA GLU A 85 0.11 4.79 12.28
C GLU A 85 -0.09 5.78 13.45
N ARG A 86 0.94 6.56 13.81
CA ARG A 86 0.82 7.66 14.78
C ARG A 86 0.23 8.94 14.19
N LYS A 87 0.18 9.08 12.85
CA LYS A 87 -0.43 10.23 12.16
C LYS A 87 -1.92 10.01 12.01
N THR A 88 -2.71 11.08 12.00
CA THR A 88 -4.09 11.06 11.49
C THR A 88 -4.09 10.83 9.95
N PRO A 89 -5.24 10.51 9.32
CA PRO A 89 -5.32 10.45 7.86
C PRO A 89 -4.90 11.78 7.19
N GLU A 90 -5.34 12.91 7.75
CA GLU A 90 -5.06 14.25 7.23
C GLU A 90 -3.57 14.59 7.35
N GLU A 91 -2.98 14.40 8.54
CA GLU A 91 -1.54 14.60 8.74
C GLU A 91 -0.68 13.75 7.81
N PHE A 92 -1.12 12.53 7.47
CA PHE A 92 -0.41 11.69 6.51
C PHE A 92 -0.50 12.25 5.10
N ARG A 93 -1.66 12.76 4.68
CA ARG A 93 -1.85 13.33 3.35
C ARG A 93 -1.05 14.62 3.19
N ASP A 94 -1.11 15.51 4.18
CA ASP A 94 -0.42 16.81 4.16
C ASP A 94 1.10 16.70 4.32
N THR A 95 1.64 15.50 4.55
CA THR A 95 3.08 15.26 4.66
C THR A 95 3.56 14.29 3.60
N VAL A 96 3.26 13.00 3.77
CA VAL A 96 3.80 11.94 2.91
C VAL A 96 3.24 12.03 1.50
N LEU A 97 1.91 12.14 1.35
CA LEU A 97 1.32 12.24 0.01
C LEU A 97 1.69 13.58 -0.65
N ALA A 98 1.60 14.69 0.06
CA ALA A 98 2.01 16.00 -0.46
C ALA A 98 3.45 16.00 -0.97
N TYR A 99 4.38 15.35 -0.24
CA TYR A 99 5.75 15.19 -0.72
C TYR A 99 5.84 14.36 -2.00
N MET A 100 5.13 13.24 -2.08
CA MET A 100 5.08 12.42 -3.29
C MET A 100 4.49 13.18 -4.48
N GLU A 101 3.46 14.02 -4.25
CA GLU A 101 2.84 14.87 -5.27
C GLU A 101 3.81 15.94 -5.81
N ASP A 102 4.61 16.54 -4.94
CA ASP A 102 5.63 17.55 -5.30
C ASP A 102 6.91 16.93 -5.91
N HIS A 103 7.14 15.63 -5.72
CA HIS A 103 8.31 14.94 -6.26
C HIS A 103 8.22 14.80 -7.79
N PRO A 104 9.29 15.13 -8.56
CA PRO A 104 9.24 15.16 -10.04
C PRO A 104 8.74 13.89 -10.70
N VAL A 105 9.08 12.72 -10.16
CA VAL A 105 8.64 11.41 -10.66
C VAL A 105 7.49 10.85 -9.81
N GLY A 106 7.38 11.28 -8.56
CA GLY A 106 6.37 10.75 -7.63
C GLY A 106 4.97 11.17 -8.04
N GLY A 107 4.82 12.41 -8.51
CA GLY A 107 3.57 12.94 -9.06
C GLY A 107 3.10 12.26 -10.36
N GLU A 108 3.94 11.44 -10.99
CA GLU A 108 3.58 10.68 -12.19
C GLU A 108 2.91 9.34 -11.87
N LEU A 109 3.06 8.82 -10.63
CA LEU A 109 2.48 7.53 -10.23
C LEU A 109 0.94 7.58 -10.22
N ALA A 110 0.30 6.54 -10.74
CA ALA A 110 -1.17 6.44 -10.76
C ALA A 110 -1.76 6.54 -9.35
N ALA A 111 -1.17 5.87 -8.36
CA ALA A 111 -1.61 5.99 -6.96
C ALA A 111 -1.53 7.42 -6.42
N VAL A 112 -0.52 8.21 -6.79
CA VAL A 112 -0.34 9.58 -6.31
C VAL A 112 -1.34 10.51 -6.98
N GLN A 113 -1.46 10.45 -8.31
CA GLN A 113 -2.42 11.25 -9.08
C GLN A 113 -3.87 11.04 -8.64
N ASN A 114 -4.21 9.80 -8.28
CA ASN A 114 -5.55 9.45 -7.81
C ASN A 114 -5.72 9.62 -6.29
N GLY A 115 -4.70 10.11 -5.58
CA GLY A 115 -4.73 10.29 -4.12
C GLY A 115 -4.92 8.99 -3.33
N ARG A 116 -4.53 7.85 -3.93
CA ARG A 116 -4.64 6.48 -3.43
C ARG A 116 -3.37 6.00 -2.72
N VAL A 117 -2.72 6.91 -2.00
CA VAL A 117 -1.65 6.61 -1.05
C VAL A 117 -2.21 6.63 0.37
N TYR A 118 -2.04 5.55 1.12
CA TYR A 118 -2.62 5.39 2.45
C TYR A 118 -1.64 4.81 3.47
N ARG A 119 -1.90 5.04 4.77
CA ARG A 119 -1.13 4.40 5.85
C ARG A 119 -1.33 2.87 5.83
N GLY A 120 -0.25 2.10 5.81
CA GLY A 120 -0.24 0.65 5.60
C GLY A 120 -0.39 -0.24 6.85
N GLY A 121 -0.72 0.32 8.02
CA GLY A 121 -0.89 -0.45 9.26
C GLY A 121 0.42 -0.84 9.96
N TYR A 122 0.29 -1.53 11.10
CA TYR A 122 1.44 -2.02 11.89
C TYR A 122 2.09 -3.30 11.31
N LEU A 123 3.39 -3.47 11.60
CA LEU A 123 4.22 -4.63 11.21
C LEU A 123 3.80 -5.95 11.89
N PHE A 124 3.40 -5.90 13.17
CA PHE A 124 2.96 -7.07 13.93
C PHE A 124 1.49 -6.91 14.32
N GLN A 125 0.64 -7.87 13.93
CA GLN A 125 -0.81 -7.76 14.11
C GLN A 125 -1.36 -8.94 14.92
N GLY A 126 -1.85 -8.64 16.12
CA GLY A 126 -2.74 -9.55 16.85
C GLY A 126 -4.17 -9.53 16.27
N PRO A 127 -5.00 -10.52 16.60
CA PRO A 127 -6.28 -10.80 15.91
C PRO A 127 -7.31 -9.65 15.96
N ILE A 128 -7.30 -8.79 16.98
CA ILE A 128 -8.28 -7.69 17.13
C ILE A 128 -7.99 -6.53 16.18
N HIS A 129 -6.72 -6.23 15.91
CA HIS A 129 -6.35 -5.14 15.00
C HIS A 129 -6.64 -5.50 13.53
N ASN A 130 -6.75 -6.80 13.23
CA ASN A 130 -6.99 -7.31 11.89
C ASN A 130 -8.36 -6.88 11.34
N LEU A 131 -9.42 -6.84 12.18
CA LEU A 131 -10.76 -6.50 11.72
C LEU A 131 -10.87 -5.02 11.31
N PHE A 132 -10.42 -4.10 12.17
CA PHE A 132 -10.44 -2.65 11.88
C PHE A 132 -9.58 -2.28 10.68
N LEU A 133 -8.44 -2.93 10.51
CA LEU A 133 -7.59 -2.71 9.34
C LEU A 133 -8.21 -3.27 8.07
N THR A 134 -8.94 -4.40 8.16
CA THR A 134 -9.68 -4.96 7.03
C THR A 134 -10.81 -4.04 6.58
N GLU A 135 -11.61 -3.53 7.51
CA GLU A 135 -12.70 -2.58 7.20
C GLU A 135 -12.15 -1.29 6.58
N ARG A 136 -11.09 -0.73 7.17
CA ARG A 136 -10.42 0.45 6.62
C ARG A 136 -9.85 0.19 5.21
N ALA A 137 -9.17 -0.94 5.02
CA ALA A 137 -8.64 -1.32 3.73
C ALA A 137 -9.75 -1.51 2.70
N ALA A 138 -10.88 -2.13 3.06
CA ALA A 138 -12.04 -2.27 2.19
C ALA A 138 -12.53 -0.91 1.66
N LYS A 139 -12.74 0.06 2.56
CA LYS A 139 -13.17 1.42 2.20
C LYS A 139 -12.15 2.15 1.32
N GLN A 140 -10.86 1.95 1.57
CA GLN A 140 -9.79 2.60 0.80
C GLN A 140 -9.60 1.98 -0.60
N LEU A 141 -9.77 0.67 -0.71
CA LEU A 141 -9.55 -0.06 -1.95
C LEU A 141 -10.78 -0.06 -2.87
N TYR A 142 -11.98 -0.08 -2.28
CA TYR A 142 -13.25 -0.10 -3.00
C TYR A 142 -14.19 0.98 -2.43
N PRO A 143 -13.87 2.26 -2.60
CA PRO A 143 -14.69 3.36 -2.10
C PRO A 143 -16.11 3.34 -2.70
N ASP A 144 -16.29 2.86 -3.94
CA ASP A 144 -17.61 2.79 -4.57
C ASP A 144 -18.51 1.68 -4.00
N VAL A 145 -17.91 0.69 -3.32
CA VAL A 145 -18.62 -0.47 -2.75
C VAL A 145 -18.81 -0.31 -1.23
N PHE A 146 -17.82 0.25 -0.54
CA PHE A 146 -17.80 0.34 0.92
C PHE A 146 -17.67 1.78 1.47
N GLY A 147 -17.56 2.79 0.61
CA GLY A 147 -17.69 4.19 1.00
C GLY A 147 -19.12 4.48 1.46
N ASP A 148 -19.24 5.27 2.53
CA ASP A 148 -20.54 5.73 3.04
C ASP A 148 -21.13 6.84 2.17
#